data_AF-A0A838JT29-F1
#
_entry.id   AF-A0A838JT29-F1
#
_cell.length_a   1.000
_cell.length_b   1.000
_cell.length_c   1.000
_cell.angle_alpha   90.00
_cell.angle_beta   90.00
_cell.angle_gamma   90.00
#
_symmetry.space_group_name_H-M   'P 1'
#
loop_
_entity.id
_entity.type
_entity.pdbx_description
1 polymer ?
#
loop_
_entity_poly.entity_id
_entity_poly.type
_entity_poly.pdbx_seq_one_letter_code
_entity_poly.pdbx_strand_id
1 'polypeptide(L)' 'MVADGVFAPAHVLAEAVRQREVSSAEIVDAYLAQIARHNSKLNAVVTLDEECARERAREADAAL' A
#
# COMPACT_ATOMS: atom_id res chain seq x y z
N MET A 1 2.88 12.86 -5.30
CA MET A 1 1.89 13.15 -4.24
C MET A 1 1.28 11.87 -3.63
N VAL A 2 1.95 10.70 -3.73
CA VAL A 2 1.45 9.41 -3.21
C VAL A 2 2.16 9.00 -1.91
N ALA A 3 3.35 9.58 -1.64
CA ALA A 3 4.16 9.25 -0.46
C ALA A 3 3.55 9.72 0.88
N ASP A 4 2.64 10.70 0.87
CA ASP A 4 1.95 11.18 2.08
C ASP A 4 0.73 10.34 2.46
N GLY A 5 0.21 9.50 1.55
CA GLY A 5 -0.91 8.59 1.85
C GLY A 5 -0.50 7.42 2.75
N VAL A 6 0.78 7.03 2.74
CA VAL A 6 1.31 5.88 3.49
C VAL A 6 1.23 6.08 5.01
N PHE A 7 1.07 7.33 5.48
CA PHE A 7 0.85 7.66 6.88
C PHE A 7 -0.58 8.13 7.17
N ALA A 8 -1.45 8.15 6.16
CA ALA A 8 -2.83 8.53 6.34
C ALA A 8 -3.58 7.44 7.14
N PRO A 9 -4.58 7.81 7.95
CA PRO A 9 -5.41 6.84 8.63
C PRO A 9 -6.10 5.89 7.64
N ALA A 10 -6.30 4.63 8.05
CA ALA A 10 -6.96 3.63 7.21
C ALA A 10 -8.35 4.06 6.68
N HIS A 11 -9.10 4.84 7.47
CA HIS A 11 -10.39 5.36 7.04
C HIS A 11 -10.28 6.41 5.91
N VAL A 12 -9.23 7.26 5.95
CA VAL A 12 -8.96 8.25 4.90
C VAL A 12 -8.55 7.54 3.61
N LEU A 13 -7.69 6.53 3.71
CA LEU A 13 -7.31 5.70 2.57
C LEU A 13 -8.52 4.97 1.96
N ALA A 14 -9.37 4.37 2.79
CA ALA A 14 -10.58 3.69 2.31
C ALA A 14 -11.58 4.64 1.64
N GLU A 15 -11.64 5.90 2.10
CA GLU A 15 -12.48 6.93 1.49
C GLU A 15 -11.89 7.42 0.17
N ALA A 16 -10.58 7.65 0.08
CA ALA A 16 -9.89 8.02 -1.15
C ALA A 16 -10.02 6.94 -2.24
N VAL A 17 -9.95 5.66 -1.86
CA VAL A 17 -10.20 4.52 -2.76
C VAL A 17 -11.65 4.50 -3.23
N ARG A 18 -12.63 4.72 -2.33
CA ARG A 18 -14.05 4.86 -2.72
C ARG A 18 -14.30 6.03 -3.66
N GLN A 19 -13.60 7.15 -3.47
CA GLN A 19 -13.67 8.32 -4.33
C GLN A 19 -12.88 8.15 -5.64
N ARG A 20 -12.20 7.00 -5.83
CA ARG A 20 -11.33 6.70 -6.99
C ARG A 20 -10.20 7.71 -7.19
N GLU A 21 -9.76 8.34 -6.11
CA GLU A 21 -8.63 9.27 -6.12
C GLU A 21 -7.30 8.52 -6.08
N VAL A 22 -7.28 7.33 -5.49
CA VAL A 22 -6.09 6.47 -5.34
C VAL A 22 -6.54 5.02 -5.45
N SER A 23 -5.77 4.18 -6.14
CA SER A 23 -6.04 2.74 -6.21
C SER A 23 -5.39 1.99 -5.04
N SER A 24 -5.99 0.88 -4.60
CA SER A 24 -5.41 -0.03 -3.60
C SER A 24 -4.04 -0.54 -4.04
N ALA A 25 -3.86 -0.80 -5.34
CA ALA A 25 -2.57 -1.17 -5.91
C ALA A 25 -1.49 -0.08 -5.69
N GLU A 26 -1.84 1.19 -5.89
CA GLU A 26 -0.90 2.31 -5.68
C GLU A 26 -0.52 2.47 -4.21
N ILE A 27 -1.48 2.26 -3.30
CA ILE A 27 -1.24 2.29 -1.86
C ILE A 27 -0.24 1.18 -1.47
N VAL A 28 -0.47 -0.04 -1.94
CA VAL A 28 0.42 -1.19 -1.65
C VAL A 28 1.81 -0.97 -2.23
N ASP A 29 1.94 -0.50 -3.47
CA ASP A 29 3.25 -0.21 -4.06
C ASP A 29 4.00 0.89 -3.27
N ALA A 30 3.29 1.90 -2.75
CA ALA A 30 3.90 2.93 -1.91
C ALA A 30 4.41 2.37 -0.56
N TYR A 31 3.65 1.46 0.08
CA TYR A 31 4.11 0.76 1.29
C TYR A 31 5.31 -0.15 0.99
N LEU A 32 5.29 -0.91 -0.11
CA LEU A 32 6.41 -1.77 -0.51
C LEU A 32 7.70 -0.96 -0.75
N ALA A 33 7.60 0.17 -1.44
CA ALA A 33 8.73 1.08 -1.65
C ALA A 33 9.30 1.63 -0.32
N GLN A 34 8.43 1.92 0.65
CA GLN A 34 8.86 2.36 1.97
C GLN A 34 9.55 1.22 2.75
N ILE A 35 8.99 0.02 2.71
CA ILE A 35 9.59 -1.16 3.35
C ILE A 35 10.97 -1.43 2.73
N ALA A 36 11.11 -1.43 1.40
CA ALA A 36 12.39 -1.61 0.73
C ALA A 36 13.44 -0.56 1.18
N ARG A 37 13.02 0.69 1.42
CA ARG A 37 13.90 1.78 1.85
C ARG A 37 14.32 1.71 3.33
N HIS A 38 13.42 1.25 4.21
CA HIS A 38 13.61 1.33 5.66
C HIS A 38 13.91 -0.01 6.34
N ASN A 39 13.46 -1.14 5.77
CA ASN A 39 13.61 -2.45 6.38
C ASN A 39 15.06 -2.89 6.53
N SER A 40 15.96 -2.44 5.65
CA SER A 40 17.40 -2.71 5.76
C SER A 40 18.03 -2.17 7.06
N LYS A 41 17.45 -1.11 7.65
CA LYS A 41 17.91 -0.55 8.94
C LYS A 41 17.09 -1.02 10.14
N LEU A 42 15.79 -1.26 9.96
CA LEU A 42 14.88 -1.62 11.05
C LEU A 42 14.78 -3.13 11.27
N ASN A 43 15.04 -3.92 10.23
CA ASN A 43 14.91 -5.38 10.19
C ASN A 43 13.57 -5.87 10.76
N ALA A 44 12.50 -5.12 10.47
CA ALA A 44 11.16 -5.32 11.04
C ALA A 44 10.32 -6.32 10.24
N VAL A 45 10.66 -6.55 8.97
CA VAL A 45 9.96 -7.46 8.07
C VAL A 45 10.91 -8.59 7.66
N VAL A 46 10.63 -9.80 8.16
CA VAL A 46 11.43 -11.01 7.90
C VAL A 46 11.01 -11.69 6.60
N THR A 47 9.73 -11.62 6.25
CA THR A 47 9.18 -12.19 5.02
C THR A 47 8.39 -11.11 4.29
N LEU A 48 8.88 -10.72 3.11
CA LEU A 48 8.22 -9.77 2.24
C LEU A 48 7.72 -10.53 1.01
N ASP A 49 6.40 -10.65 0.89
CA ASP A 49 5.76 -11.25 -0.29
C ASP A 49 5.11 -10.14 -1.11
N GLU A 50 5.93 -9.48 -1.94
CA GLU A 50 5.50 -8.35 -2.75
C GLU A 50 4.48 -8.74 -3.82
N GLU A 51 4.63 -9.94 -4.39
CA GLU A 51 3.77 -10.42 -5.47
C GLU A 51 2.36 -10.68 -4.93
N CYS A 52 2.25 -11.42 -3.83
CA CYS A 52 0.96 -11.73 -3.23
C CYS A 52 0.27 -10.45 -2.68
N ALA A 53 1.06 -9.50 -2.17
CA ALA A 53 0.53 -8.20 -1.73
C ALA A 53 -0.07 -7.39 -2.89
N ARG A 54 0.61 -7.32 -4.05
CA ARG A 54 0.07 -6.63 -5.24
C ARG A 54 -1.17 -7.32 -5.80
N GLU A 55 -1.20 -8.65 -5.79
CA GLU A 55 -2.32 -9.43 -6.31
C GLU A 55 -3.59 -9.15 -5.50
N ARG A 56 -3.50 -9.21 -4.17
CA ARG A 56 -4.61 -8.86 -3.28
C ARG A 56 -5.07 -7.41 -3.42
N ALA A 57 -4.14 -6.49 -3.67
CA ALA A 57 -4.48 -5.09 -3.90
C ALA A 57 -5.36 -4.92 -5.16
N ARG A 58 -5.02 -5.64 -6.23
CA ARG A 58 -5.81 -5.65 -7.47
C ARG A 58 -7.17 -6.31 -7.29
N GLU A 59 -7.25 -7.40 -6.54
CA GLU A 59 -8.53 -8.04 -6.19
C GLU A 59 -9.43 -7.10 -5.40
N ALA A 60 -8.86 -6.36 -4.43
CA ALA A 60 -9.59 -5.36 -3.67
C ALA A 60 -10.11 -4.22 -4.55
N ASP A 61 -9.28 -3.72 -5.48
CA ASP A 61 -9.70 -2.70 -6.47
C ASP A 61 -10.79 -3.23 -7.41
N ALA A 62 -10.75 -4.51 -7.77
CA ALA A 62 -11.78 -5.12 -8.63
C ALA A 62 -13.11 -5.37 -7.90
N ALA A 63 -13.12 -5.40 -6.56
CA ALA A 63 -14.30 -5.61 -5.73
C ALA A 63 -15.05 -4.30 -5.37
N LEU A 64 -14.53 -3.14 -5.79
CA LEU A 64 -15.04 -1.79 -5.53
C LEU A 64 -15.90 -1.23 -6.67
#